data_AF-A0ABD7UST8-F1
#
_entry.id   AF-A0ABD7UST8-F1
#
_cell.length_a   1.000
_cell.length_b   1.000
_cell.length_c   1.000
_cell.angle_alpha   90.00
_cell.angle_beta   90.00
_cell.angle_gamma   90.00
#
_symmetry.space_group_name_H-M   'P 1'
#
loop_
_entity.id
_entity.type
_entity.pdbx_description
1 polymer ?
#
loop_
_entity_poly.entity_id
_entity_poly.type
_entity_poly.pdbx_seq_one_letter_code
_entity_poly.pdbx_strand_id
1 'polypeptide(L)'
;MTFLDKIKQGCLDGWTTYKILPSLTAAQTILESGWGKHAPHNALFGIKADSSWTGKSFDTKTQEEYQAGVVTDIVDRFRAYDSWDESIADHGQFLVDNPRYEAVIGETDYKKACYAIKAAGYATASSYVELLIQLIEENDLQSWDREALKNNKEETMTTANEIVQYCVNLANSGMGVDKDGAHGTQCCDLPCFVAKNWFGVDLWGNAIDLLDSASAQGWEVHRMPTEANPKAGATFVQSVPYHQFGHTGIVIEDSDGYTMRTVEQNIDGNPDALYVGAPARFNTRDFTGVIGWFYPPYQGDTVTQPVSTEPQTSDTIVETAKTGTFTLDVAEINIRRWPSLASEVVGIYKQGDTVSFDSEGYANGYYWISYVGGSGMRNYLGIGQTDKDGNRISLWSKLN
;
A
#
# COMPACT_ATOMS: atom_id res chain seq x y z
N MET A 1 9.48 13.56 -31.69
CA MET A 1 9.71 12.81 -30.45
C MET A 1 11.09 13.18 -29.95
N THR A 2 11.15 13.86 -28.81
CA THR A 2 12.39 14.27 -28.13
C THR A 2 13.11 13.05 -27.54
N PHE A 3 14.33 13.22 -27.03
CA PHE A 3 15.02 12.17 -26.28
C PHE A 3 14.22 11.75 -25.04
N LEU A 4 13.71 12.72 -24.27
CA LEU A 4 12.91 12.47 -23.08
C LEU A 4 11.62 11.71 -23.39
N ASP A 5 10.94 12.06 -24.50
CA ASP A 5 9.72 11.36 -24.93
C ASP A 5 9.97 9.85 -25.17
N LYS A 6 11.18 9.48 -25.61
CA LYS A 6 11.52 8.08 -25.92
C LYS A 6 11.75 7.23 -24.68
N ILE A 7 12.20 7.83 -23.58
CA ILE A 7 12.57 7.09 -22.36
C ILE A 7 11.51 7.21 -21.27
N LYS A 8 10.59 8.19 -21.38
CA LYS A 8 9.63 8.51 -20.32
C LYS A 8 8.84 7.29 -19.87
N GLN A 9 8.25 6.55 -20.79
CA GLN A 9 7.42 5.40 -20.43
C GLN A 9 8.24 4.33 -19.71
N GLY A 10 9.42 3.97 -20.20
CA GLY A 10 10.30 3.02 -19.52
C GLY A 10 10.71 3.48 -18.11
N CYS A 11 10.94 4.79 -17.91
CA CYS A 11 11.21 5.33 -16.58
C CYS A 11 10.00 5.23 -15.63
N LEU A 12 8.78 5.45 -16.13
CA LEU A 12 7.55 5.26 -15.35
C LEU A 12 7.33 3.79 -15.01
N ASP A 13 7.50 2.89 -15.99
CA ASP A 13 7.36 1.45 -15.80
C ASP A 13 8.39 0.89 -14.79
N GLY A 14 9.58 1.50 -14.76
CA GLY A 14 10.62 1.20 -13.77
C GLY A 14 10.19 1.49 -12.33
N TRP A 15 9.40 2.53 -12.10
CA TRP A 15 8.79 2.77 -10.79
C TRP A 15 7.75 1.71 -10.45
N THR A 16 6.85 1.38 -11.38
CA THR A 16 5.81 0.38 -11.14
C THR A 16 6.41 -0.99 -10.79
N THR A 17 7.43 -1.41 -11.55
CA THR A 17 8.03 -2.76 -11.47
C THR A 17 9.10 -2.86 -10.37
N TYR A 18 10.00 -1.88 -10.29
CA TYR A 18 11.22 -1.97 -9.48
C TYR A 18 11.29 -0.92 -8.37
N LYS A 19 10.29 -0.03 -8.27
CA LYS A 19 10.24 1.09 -7.31
C LYS A 19 11.45 2.02 -7.39
N ILE A 20 12.03 2.22 -8.58
CA ILE A 20 13.10 3.20 -8.82
C ILE A 20 12.48 4.49 -9.36
N LEU A 21 12.81 5.65 -8.79
CA LEU A 21 12.21 6.92 -9.20
C LEU A 21 12.42 7.20 -10.70
N PRO A 22 11.37 7.60 -11.43
CA PRO A 22 11.48 7.95 -12.84
C PRO A 22 12.49 9.07 -13.08
N SER A 23 12.51 10.09 -12.22
CA SER A 23 13.42 11.23 -12.35
C SER A 23 14.88 10.81 -12.21
N LEU A 24 15.19 9.93 -11.25
CA LEU A 24 16.53 9.38 -11.06
C LEU A 24 16.97 8.60 -12.30
N THR A 25 16.12 7.66 -12.75
CA THR A 25 16.40 6.83 -13.93
C THR A 25 16.66 7.70 -15.16
N ALA A 26 15.80 8.70 -15.40
CA ALA A 26 15.94 9.61 -16.53
C ALA A 26 17.22 10.46 -16.43
N ALA A 27 17.54 11.00 -15.25
CA ALA A 27 18.75 11.79 -15.04
C ALA A 27 20.03 10.98 -15.26
N GLN A 28 20.09 9.73 -14.76
CA GLN A 28 21.20 8.83 -15.06
C GLN A 28 21.27 8.51 -16.55
N THR A 29 20.13 8.26 -17.20
CA THR A 29 20.11 8.03 -18.65
C THR A 29 20.70 9.24 -19.40
N ILE A 30 20.30 10.47 -19.04
CA ILE A 30 20.83 11.69 -19.66
C ILE A 30 22.35 11.79 -19.47
N LEU A 31 22.81 11.59 -18.24
CA LEU A 31 24.20 11.75 -17.85
C LEU A 31 25.10 10.70 -18.52
N GLU A 32 24.75 9.43 -18.38
CA GLU A 32 25.56 8.29 -18.83
C GLU A 32 25.62 8.16 -20.35
N SER A 33 24.51 8.46 -21.04
CA SER A 33 24.44 8.35 -22.51
C SER A 33 24.71 9.66 -23.25
N GLY A 34 24.94 10.76 -22.54
CA GLY A 34 25.06 12.09 -23.12
C GLY A 34 23.85 12.46 -23.98
N TRP A 35 22.64 12.33 -23.42
CA TRP A 35 21.37 12.52 -24.14
C TRP A 35 21.15 11.51 -25.30
N GLY A 36 21.56 10.27 -25.10
CA GLY A 36 21.44 9.18 -26.09
C GLY A 36 22.42 9.29 -27.25
N LYS A 37 23.34 10.26 -27.24
CA LYS A 37 24.37 10.42 -28.29
C LYS A 37 25.46 9.35 -28.19
N HIS A 38 25.64 8.78 -27.00
CA HIS A 38 26.64 7.77 -26.70
C HIS A 38 25.98 6.58 -26.00
N ALA A 39 25.29 5.74 -26.79
CA ALA A 39 24.64 4.51 -26.32
C ALA A 39 25.01 3.32 -27.24
N PRO A 40 26.29 2.92 -27.29
CA PRO A 40 26.71 1.79 -28.12
C PRO A 40 25.94 0.53 -27.73
N HIS A 41 25.46 -0.21 -28.73
CA HIS A 41 24.62 -1.40 -28.52
C HIS A 41 23.42 -1.16 -27.58
N ASN A 42 22.81 0.02 -27.69
CA ASN A 42 21.67 0.47 -26.88
C ASN A 42 21.95 0.57 -25.37
N ALA A 43 23.20 0.47 -24.93
CA ALA A 43 23.55 0.55 -23.52
C ALA A 43 23.52 2.00 -23.03
N LEU A 44 22.42 2.38 -22.38
CA LEU A 44 22.18 3.76 -21.93
C LEU A 44 22.90 4.12 -20.62
N PHE A 45 23.21 3.12 -19.78
CA PHE A 45 23.61 3.31 -18.38
C PHE A 45 25.04 2.87 -18.07
N GLY A 46 25.78 2.35 -19.06
CA GLY A 46 27.16 1.89 -18.85
C GLY A 46 27.29 0.71 -17.87
N ILE A 47 26.28 -0.16 -17.76
CA ILE A 47 26.31 -1.30 -16.83
C ILE A 47 27.31 -2.36 -17.33
N LYS A 48 28.29 -2.69 -16.49
CA LYS A 48 29.28 -3.74 -16.78
C LYS A 48 28.62 -5.12 -16.77
N ALA A 49 29.06 -5.99 -17.67
CA ALA A 49 28.67 -7.39 -17.72
C ALA A 49 29.62 -8.20 -16.85
N ASP A 50 29.32 -8.26 -15.55
CA ASP A 50 30.04 -9.11 -14.61
C ASP A 50 29.81 -10.61 -14.87
N SER A 51 30.41 -11.47 -14.05
CA SER A 51 30.33 -12.93 -14.21
C SER A 51 28.93 -13.53 -14.09
N SER A 52 27.98 -12.81 -13.49
CA SER A 52 26.58 -13.23 -13.39
C SER A 52 25.76 -12.90 -14.65
N TRP A 53 26.26 -12.00 -15.50
CA TRP A 53 25.56 -11.59 -16.72
C TRP A 53 25.64 -12.66 -17.81
N THR A 54 24.48 -13.19 -18.19
CA THR A 54 24.34 -14.21 -19.24
C THR A 54 23.81 -13.64 -20.57
N GLY A 55 23.42 -12.36 -20.59
CA GLY A 55 22.91 -11.69 -21.78
C GLY A 55 23.98 -11.25 -22.78
N LYS A 56 23.56 -10.51 -23.81
CA LYS A 56 24.46 -9.94 -24.82
C LYS A 56 25.44 -8.96 -24.15
N SER A 57 26.65 -8.89 -24.70
CA SER A 57 27.69 -7.99 -24.19
C SER A 57 28.60 -7.53 -25.32
N PHE A 58 29.31 -6.44 -25.10
CA PHE A 58 30.35 -5.95 -25.99
C PHE A 58 31.54 -5.42 -25.19
N ASP A 59 32.73 -5.53 -25.76
CA ASP A 59 33.95 -4.98 -25.18
C ASP A 59 34.22 -3.61 -25.80
N THR A 60 34.51 -2.61 -24.97
CA THR A 60 34.90 -1.28 -25.45
C THR A 60 35.98 -0.68 -24.56
N LYS A 61 36.71 0.30 -25.11
CA LYS A 61 37.60 1.13 -24.30
C LYS A 61 36.77 2.00 -23.37
N THR A 62 37.18 2.05 -22.10
CA THR A 62 36.63 2.95 -21.08
C THR A 62 37.77 3.47 -20.21
N GLN A 63 37.45 4.38 -19.31
CA GLN A 63 38.39 5.10 -18.46
C GLN A 63 38.06 4.85 -17.00
N GLU A 64 39.04 4.36 -16.23
CA GLU A 64 38.92 4.14 -14.79
C GLU A 64 39.89 5.03 -14.03
N GLU A 65 39.45 5.56 -12.89
CA GLU A 65 40.25 6.39 -11.99
C GLU A 65 40.55 5.62 -10.71
N TYR A 66 41.58 4.79 -10.73
CA TYR A 66 42.03 4.05 -9.53
C TYR A 66 42.74 4.94 -8.51
N GLN A 67 43.20 6.12 -8.94
CA GLN A 67 43.83 7.14 -8.11
C GLN A 67 43.34 8.51 -8.54
N ALA A 68 42.98 9.37 -7.58
CA ALA A 68 42.47 10.71 -7.86
C ALA A 68 43.42 11.49 -8.79
N GLY A 69 42.89 11.95 -9.92
CA GLY A 69 43.56 12.68 -10.99
C GLY A 69 44.21 11.82 -12.07
N VAL A 70 44.20 10.49 -11.97
CA VAL A 70 44.86 9.59 -12.93
C VAL A 70 43.84 8.67 -13.60
N VAL A 71 43.55 8.99 -14.86
CA VAL A 71 42.66 8.19 -15.70
C VAL A 71 43.46 7.11 -16.43
N THR A 72 43.05 5.85 -16.30
CA THR A 72 43.65 4.70 -17.00
C THR A 72 42.70 4.21 -18.07
N ASP A 73 43.16 4.18 -19.33
CA ASP A 73 42.41 3.54 -20.41
C ASP A 73 42.45 2.02 -20.23
N ILE A 74 41.28 1.41 -20.11
CA ILE A 74 41.11 -0.04 -20.05
C ILE A 74 40.15 -0.51 -21.13
N VAL A 75 40.16 -1.81 -21.41
CA VAL A 75 39.06 -2.46 -22.13
C VAL A 75 38.21 -3.17 -21.09
N ASP A 76 36.92 -2.88 -21.08
CA ASP A 76 35.96 -3.51 -20.18
C ASP A 76 34.75 -4.01 -20.95
N ARG A 77 33.99 -4.91 -20.33
CA ARG A 77 32.87 -5.61 -20.94
C ARG A 77 31.56 -5.05 -20.38
N PHE A 78 30.71 -4.57 -21.27
CA PHE A 78 29.43 -3.94 -20.94
C PHE A 78 28.26 -4.78 -21.44
N ARG A 79 27.12 -4.67 -20.75
CA ARG A 79 25.86 -5.29 -21.17
C ARG A 79 25.37 -4.64 -22.46
N ALA A 80 24.80 -5.43 -23.37
CA ALA A 80 24.27 -4.99 -24.66
C ALA A 80 22.78 -5.32 -24.75
N TYR A 81 22.01 -4.50 -25.48
CA TYR A 81 20.56 -4.63 -25.53
C TYR A 81 20.04 -4.50 -26.96
N ASP A 82 18.87 -5.08 -27.24
CA ASP A 82 18.22 -4.94 -28.55
C ASP A 82 17.47 -3.61 -28.67
N SER A 83 17.12 -2.98 -27.55
CA SER A 83 16.42 -1.69 -27.50
C SER A 83 16.82 -0.84 -26.29
N TRP A 84 16.46 0.45 -26.32
CA TRP A 84 16.58 1.34 -25.15
C TRP A 84 15.67 0.91 -24.00
N ASP A 85 14.47 0.39 -24.31
CA ASP A 85 13.52 -0.08 -23.30
C ASP A 85 14.11 -1.25 -22.51
N GLU A 86 14.78 -2.19 -23.17
CA GLU A 86 15.51 -3.28 -22.50
C GLU A 86 16.64 -2.74 -21.61
N SER A 87 17.38 -1.73 -22.07
CA SER A 87 18.44 -1.11 -21.25
C SER A 87 17.88 -0.42 -20.00
N ILE A 88 16.69 0.20 -20.09
CA ILE A 88 16.02 0.86 -18.96
C ILE A 88 15.46 -0.18 -17.99
N ALA A 89 14.87 -1.26 -18.50
CA ALA A 89 14.38 -2.36 -17.69
C ALA A 89 15.52 -3.06 -16.93
N ASP A 90 16.65 -3.34 -17.60
CA ASP A 90 17.82 -3.96 -16.96
C ASP A 90 18.46 -3.04 -15.91
N HIS A 91 18.43 -1.72 -16.09
CA HIS A 91 18.86 -0.78 -15.05
C HIS A 91 18.05 -0.95 -13.76
N GLY A 92 16.71 -1.00 -13.86
CA GLY A 92 15.85 -1.25 -12.70
C GLY A 92 16.15 -2.60 -12.04
N GLN A 93 16.25 -3.66 -12.82
CA GLN A 93 16.57 -5.01 -12.33
C GLN A 93 17.95 -5.07 -11.67
N PHE A 94 18.97 -4.45 -12.28
CA PHE A 94 20.33 -4.38 -11.74
C PHE A 94 20.40 -3.71 -10.37
N LEU A 95 19.61 -2.64 -10.16
CA LEU A 95 19.52 -1.99 -8.86
C LEU A 95 18.83 -2.89 -7.82
N VAL A 96 17.75 -3.58 -8.22
CA VAL A 96 17.01 -4.49 -7.33
C VAL A 96 17.84 -5.73 -6.95
N ASP A 97 18.55 -6.32 -7.90
CA ASP A 97 19.34 -7.55 -7.70
C ASP A 97 20.59 -7.33 -6.85
N ASN A 98 21.02 -6.08 -6.67
CA ASN A 98 22.26 -5.76 -5.98
C ASN A 98 21.97 -5.03 -4.65
N PRO A 99 22.09 -5.73 -3.50
CA PRO A 99 21.69 -5.22 -2.18
C PRO A 99 22.31 -3.89 -1.78
N ARG A 100 23.45 -3.50 -2.37
CA ARG A 100 24.06 -2.19 -2.08
C ARG A 100 23.17 -1.00 -2.46
N TYR A 101 22.19 -1.19 -3.34
CA TYR A 101 21.25 -0.16 -3.78
C TYR A 101 19.91 -0.17 -3.05
N GLU A 102 19.72 -0.98 -2.00
CA GLU A 102 18.46 -1.09 -1.26
C GLU A 102 17.87 0.27 -0.85
N ALA A 103 18.73 1.21 -0.42
CA ALA A 103 18.32 2.56 -0.02
C ALA A 103 17.77 3.45 -1.17
N VAL A 104 17.91 3.02 -2.43
CA VAL A 104 17.33 3.68 -3.61
C VAL A 104 15.91 3.18 -3.89
N ILE A 105 15.62 1.93 -3.51
CA ILE A 105 14.37 1.24 -3.85
C ILE A 105 13.24 1.79 -2.98
N GLY A 106 12.21 2.35 -3.63
CA GLY A 106 11.03 2.93 -2.97
C GLY A 106 11.25 4.31 -2.35
N GLU A 107 12.45 4.89 -2.45
CA GLU A 107 12.67 6.29 -2.07
C GLU A 107 11.82 7.21 -2.96
N THR A 108 11.18 8.22 -2.36
CA THR A 108 10.25 9.13 -3.05
C THR A 108 10.77 10.56 -3.12
N ASP A 109 11.89 10.85 -2.45
CA ASP A 109 12.64 12.10 -2.55
C ASP A 109 13.83 11.90 -3.50
N TYR A 110 13.76 12.51 -4.68
CA TYR A 110 14.80 12.38 -5.70
C TYR A 110 16.19 12.83 -5.22
N LYS A 111 16.28 13.79 -4.28
CA LYS A 111 17.57 14.23 -3.73
C LYS A 111 18.17 13.12 -2.90
N LYS A 112 17.38 12.51 -2.01
CA LYS A 112 17.82 11.34 -1.23
C LYS A 112 18.21 10.18 -2.12
N ALA A 113 17.43 9.90 -3.17
CA ALA A 113 17.72 8.84 -4.13
C ALA A 113 19.07 9.07 -4.84
N CYS A 114 19.37 10.32 -5.25
CA CYS A 114 20.67 10.69 -5.84
C CYS A 114 21.84 10.49 -4.85
N TYR A 115 21.68 10.87 -3.58
CA TYR A 115 22.70 10.60 -2.55
C TYR A 115 22.88 9.11 -2.29
N ALA A 116 21.77 8.35 -2.20
CA ALA A 116 21.78 6.92 -1.93
C ALA A 116 22.50 6.14 -3.04
N ILE A 117 22.20 6.42 -4.32
CA ILE A 117 22.82 5.71 -5.44
C ILE A 117 24.32 5.98 -5.55
N LYS A 118 24.75 7.21 -5.22
CA LYS A 118 26.17 7.57 -5.13
C LYS A 118 26.85 6.85 -3.96
N ALA A 119 26.23 6.85 -2.78
CA ALA A 119 26.76 6.16 -1.60
C ALA A 119 26.91 4.64 -1.82
N ALA A 120 26.00 4.06 -2.61
CA ALA A 120 26.04 2.67 -3.05
C ALA A 120 27.15 2.35 -4.06
N GLY A 121 27.85 3.38 -4.57
CA GLY A 121 29.00 3.23 -5.46
C GLY A 121 28.65 3.08 -6.93
N TYR A 122 27.54 3.66 -7.40
CA TYR A 122 27.20 3.67 -8.84
C TYR A 122 28.25 4.39 -9.68
N ALA A 123 28.74 5.54 -9.22
CA ALA A 123 29.76 6.33 -9.89
C ALA A 123 30.82 6.80 -8.90
N THR A 124 32.06 7.00 -9.35
CA THR A 124 33.18 7.50 -8.53
C THR A 124 33.25 9.03 -8.48
N ALA A 125 32.79 9.72 -9.52
CA ALA A 125 32.82 11.18 -9.63
C ALA A 125 32.21 11.88 -8.40
N SER A 126 32.90 12.88 -7.85
CA SER A 126 32.46 13.63 -6.67
C SER A 126 31.24 14.51 -6.96
N SER A 127 31.11 15.01 -8.20
CA SER A 127 30.03 15.89 -8.67
C SER A 127 28.76 15.13 -9.11
N TYR A 128 28.73 13.81 -8.95
CA TYR A 128 27.68 12.97 -9.54
C TYR A 128 26.29 13.33 -8.99
N VAL A 129 26.17 13.54 -7.68
CA VAL A 129 24.90 13.86 -7.04
C VAL A 129 24.39 15.23 -7.51
N GLU A 130 25.26 16.23 -7.54
CA GLU A 130 24.92 17.59 -7.95
C GLU A 130 24.46 17.62 -9.41
N LEU A 131 25.14 16.87 -10.29
CA LEU A 131 24.75 16.77 -11.70
C LEU A 131 23.39 16.08 -11.89
N LEU A 132 23.11 14.99 -11.16
CA LEU A 132 21.80 14.33 -11.23
C LEU A 132 20.68 15.26 -10.76
N ILE A 133 20.86 15.91 -9.60
CA ILE A 133 19.87 16.86 -9.07
C ILE A 133 19.65 18.02 -10.05
N GLN A 134 20.72 18.58 -10.62
CA GLN A 134 20.63 19.65 -11.62
C GLN A 134 19.83 19.18 -12.86
N LEU A 135 20.13 18.00 -13.39
CA LEU A 135 19.42 17.45 -14.56
C LEU A 135 17.94 17.20 -14.26
N ILE A 136 17.60 16.74 -13.06
CA ILE A 136 16.22 16.56 -12.62
C ILE A 136 15.49 17.91 -12.61
N GLU A 137 16.08 18.91 -11.96
CA GLU A 137 15.45 20.22 -11.76
C GLU A 137 15.33 21.01 -13.07
N GLU A 138 16.37 21.04 -13.91
CA GLU A 138 16.39 21.78 -15.18
C GLU A 138 15.42 21.20 -16.24
N ASN A 139 15.11 19.90 -16.15
CA ASN A 139 14.22 19.22 -17.10
C ASN A 139 12.84 18.90 -16.52
N ASP A 140 12.53 19.40 -15.32
CA ASP A 140 11.30 19.10 -14.56
C ASP A 140 11.00 17.60 -14.47
N LEU A 141 12.02 16.75 -14.28
CA LEU A 141 11.84 15.30 -14.22
C LEU A 141 11.09 14.88 -12.96
N GLN A 142 11.09 15.71 -11.91
CA GLN A 142 10.23 15.53 -10.74
C GLN A 142 8.73 15.50 -11.09
N SER A 143 8.33 16.01 -12.27
CA SER A 143 6.96 15.86 -12.76
C SER A 143 6.61 14.40 -13.07
N TRP A 144 7.59 13.60 -13.50
CA TRP A 144 7.40 12.18 -13.78
C TRP A 144 7.31 11.37 -12.49
N ASP A 145 8.04 11.78 -11.45
CA ASP A 145 7.85 11.21 -10.11
C ASP A 145 6.44 11.49 -9.61
N ARG A 146 5.95 12.73 -9.74
CA ARG A 146 4.57 13.07 -9.38
C ARG A 146 3.56 12.25 -10.18
N GLU A 147 3.81 12.03 -11.47
CA GLU A 147 2.97 11.20 -12.33
C GLU A 147 2.97 9.74 -11.86
N ALA A 148 4.13 9.13 -11.64
CA ALA A 148 4.23 7.76 -11.16
C ALA A 148 3.66 7.56 -9.75
N LEU A 149 3.83 8.55 -8.86
CA LEU A 149 3.30 8.53 -7.50
C LEU A 149 1.79 8.84 -7.44
N LYS A 150 1.26 9.61 -8.41
CA LYS A 150 -0.17 9.80 -8.60
C LYS A 150 -0.82 8.58 -9.24
N ASN A 151 -0.20 8.00 -10.26
CA ASN A 151 -0.68 6.79 -10.91
C ASN A 151 -0.67 5.61 -9.93
N ASN A 152 0.27 5.52 -8.98
CA ASN A 152 0.16 4.54 -7.88
C ASN A 152 -1.00 4.81 -6.90
N LYS A 153 -1.49 6.05 -6.80
CA LYS A 153 -2.72 6.39 -6.04
C LYS A 153 -3.99 6.28 -6.89
N GLU A 154 -3.88 6.36 -8.22
CA GLU A 154 -4.98 6.23 -9.19
C GLU A 154 -5.12 4.79 -9.72
N GLU A 155 -4.12 3.91 -9.59
CA GLU A 155 -4.16 2.47 -9.96
C GLU A 155 -4.62 1.54 -8.82
N THR A 156 -4.91 2.07 -7.62
CA THR A 156 -5.82 1.42 -6.67
C THR A 156 -7.23 1.94 -6.88
N MET A 157 -7.84 1.56 -8.01
CA MET A 157 -9.27 1.77 -8.27
C MET A 157 -10.09 1.09 -7.16
N THR A 158 -10.48 1.85 -6.15
CA THR A 158 -11.16 1.31 -4.97
C THR A 158 -12.61 0.99 -5.31
N THR A 159 -12.93 -0.29 -5.28
CA THR A 159 -14.28 -0.83 -5.48
C THR A 159 -15.05 -0.91 -4.16
N ALA A 160 -16.38 -0.94 -4.24
CA ALA A 160 -17.22 -1.22 -3.07
C ALA A 160 -16.86 -2.56 -2.41
N ASN A 161 -16.52 -3.58 -3.20
CA ASN A 161 -16.17 -4.91 -2.70
C ASN A 161 -14.88 -4.93 -1.87
N GLU A 162 -13.88 -4.12 -2.21
CA GLU A 162 -12.66 -4.02 -1.41
C GLU A 162 -12.95 -3.43 -0.02
N ILE A 163 -13.77 -2.37 0.04
CA ILE A 163 -14.19 -1.78 1.32
C ILE A 163 -15.06 -2.75 2.12
N VAL A 164 -16.01 -3.42 1.47
CA VAL A 164 -16.84 -4.42 2.13
C VAL A 164 -15.99 -5.56 2.68
N GLN A 165 -15.04 -6.08 1.90
CA GLN A 165 -14.13 -7.14 2.35
C GLN A 165 -13.26 -6.68 3.52
N TYR A 166 -12.78 -5.44 3.51
CA TYR A 166 -12.06 -4.84 4.63
C TYR A 166 -12.91 -4.83 5.92
N CYS A 167 -14.17 -4.38 5.84
CA CYS A 167 -15.08 -4.36 6.98
C CYS A 167 -15.42 -5.78 7.48
N VAL A 168 -15.70 -6.70 6.56
CA VAL A 168 -15.90 -8.13 6.86
C VAL A 168 -14.70 -8.72 7.60
N ASN A 169 -13.49 -8.36 7.16
CA ASN A 169 -12.25 -8.78 7.79
C ASN A 169 -12.08 -8.21 9.22
N LEU A 170 -12.45 -6.96 9.46
CA LEU A 170 -12.48 -6.41 10.82
C LEU A 170 -13.43 -7.22 11.72
N ALA A 171 -14.64 -7.48 11.25
CA ALA A 171 -15.64 -8.24 12.00
C ALA A 171 -15.18 -9.67 12.30
N ASN A 172 -14.63 -10.39 11.30
CA ASN A 172 -14.12 -11.75 11.46
C ASN A 172 -12.91 -11.85 12.39
N SER A 173 -12.07 -10.80 12.45
CA SER A 173 -10.93 -10.74 13.39
C SER A 173 -11.32 -10.29 14.79
N GLY A 174 -12.56 -9.84 14.99
CA GLY A 174 -13.01 -9.24 16.25
C GLY A 174 -12.33 -7.90 16.55
N MET A 175 -11.91 -7.17 15.51
CA MET A 175 -11.18 -5.90 15.58
C MET A 175 -12.07 -4.72 15.20
N GLY A 176 -11.68 -3.53 15.61
CA GLY A 176 -12.25 -2.26 15.14
C GLY A 176 -11.15 -1.27 14.76
N VAL A 177 -11.56 -0.14 14.20
CA VAL A 177 -10.73 1.03 13.93
C VAL A 177 -11.13 2.18 14.83
N ASP A 178 -10.12 2.92 15.25
CA ASP A 178 -10.21 4.18 16.00
C ASP A 178 -9.52 5.23 15.13
N LYS A 179 -10.32 6.09 14.48
CA LYS A 179 -9.81 6.98 13.43
C LYS A 179 -9.17 8.22 14.03
N ASP A 180 -9.73 8.75 15.11
CA ASP A 180 -9.32 10.02 15.70
C ASP A 180 -8.58 9.87 17.04
N GLY A 181 -8.48 8.64 17.57
CA GLY A 181 -7.87 8.34 18.86
C GLY A 181 -8.74 8.72 20.05
N ALA A 182 -10.00 9.10 19.82
CA ALA A 182 -10.92 9.58 20.83
C ALA A 182 -12.02 8.54 21.08
N HIS A 183 -12.22 8.20 22.35
CA HIS A 183 -13.25 7.25 22.78
C HIS A 183 -13.15 5.83 22.18
N GLY A 184 -12.02 5.47 21.56
CA GLY A 184 -11.78 4.11 21.05
C GLY A 184 -12.53 3.80 19.77
N THR A 185 -13.12 2.61 19.66
CA THR A 185 -13.72 2.13 18.39
C THR A 185 -15.21 2.47 18.30
N GLN A 186 -15.55 3.72 18.00
CA GLN A 186 -16.93 4.20 17.90
C GLN A 186 -17.58 3.82 16.56
N CYS A 187 -18.90 3.97 16.47
CA CYS A 187 -19.64 3.69 15.23
C CYS A 187 -19.19 4.56 14.05
N CYS A 188 -18.86 5.83 14.32
CA CYS A 188 -18.45 6.80 13.31
C CYS A 188 -17.02 6.55 12.80
N ASP A 189 -16.17 5.90 13.61
CA ASP A 189 -14.77 5.66 13.25
C ASP A 189 -14.63 4.81 12.00
N LEU A 190 -15.42 3.74 11.88
CA LEU A 190 -15.32 2.84 10.73
C LEU A 190 -15.53 3.56 9.38
N PRO A 191 -16.66 4.25 9.13
CA PRO A 191 -16.84 4.99 7.88
C PRO A 191 -15.88 6.16 7.72
N CYS A 192 -15.50 6.86 8.81
CA CYS A 192 -14.52 7.95 8.73
C CYS A 192 -13.10 7.45 8.41
N PHE A 193 -12.73 6.28 8.92
CA PHE A 193 -11.46 5.62 8.64
C PHE A 193 -11.39 5.20 7.17
N VAL A 194 -12.46 4.60 6.65
CA VAL A 194 -12.57 4.24 5.24
C VAL A 194 -12.44 5.50 4.36
N ALA A 195 -13.20 6.54 4.66
CA ALA A 195 -13.13 7.82 3.94
C ALA A 195 -11.71 8.39 3.90
N LYS A 196 -11.00 8.35 5.03
CA LYS A 196 -9.65 8.89 5.14
C LYS A 196 -8.62 8.06 4.37
N ASN A 197 -8.63 6.74 4.56
CA ASN A 197 -7.55 5.87 4.10
C ASN A 197 -7.66 5.48 2.63
N TRP A 198 -8.87 5.40 2.07
CA TRP A 198 -9.05 5.08 0.64
C TRP A 198 -9.40 6.28 -0.22
N PHE A 199 -10.07 7.28 0.34
CA PHE A 199 -10.56 8.42 -0.44
C PHE A 199 -9.86 9.75 -0.07
N GLY A 200 -8.98 9.73 0.94
CA GLY A 200 -8.26 10.92 1.39
C GLY A 200 -9.16 11.98 2.04
N VAL A 201 -10.39 11.63 2.43
CA VAL A 201 -11.42 12.54 2.91
C VAL A 201 -11.59 12.42 4.42
N ASP A 202 -11.56 13.55 5.11
CA ASP A 202 -11.96 13.65 6.51
C ASP A 202 -13.44 14.04 6.59
N LEU A 203 -14.31 13.03 6.77
CA LEU A 203 -15.69 13.29 7.17
C LEU A 203 -15.71 13.87 8.60
N TRP A 204 -16.70 14.72 8.86
CA TRP A 204 -16.83 15.52 10.07
C TRP A 204 -18.17 15.22 10.77
N GLY A 205 -18.20 15.50 12.08
CA GLY A 205 -19.40 15.35 12.91
C GLY A 205 -19.58 13.96 13.51
N ASN A 206 -20.73 13.73 14.13
CA ASN A 206 -21.14 12.43 14.65
C ASN A 206 -21.76 11.58 13.54
N ALA A 207 -22.14 10.34 13.86
CA ALA A 207 -22.81 9.45 12.92
C ALA A 207 -24.02 10.11 12.23
N ILE A 208 -24.84 10.87 12.97
CA ILE A 208 -26.02 11.57 12.43
C ILE A 208 -25.67 12.63 11.36
N ASP A 209 -24.47 13.20 11.42
CA ASP A 209 -24.03 14.30 10.57
C ASP A 209 -23.41 13.80 9.24
N LEU A 210 -23.13 12.49 9.13
CA LEU A 210 -22.34 11.95 8.02
C LEU A 210 -23.00 12.09 6.65
N LEU A 211 -24.34 12.14 6.57
CA LEU A 211 -25.02 12.42 5.30
C LEU A 211 -24.69 13.83 4.78
N ASP A 212 -24.63 14.81 5.68
CA ASP A 212 -24.31 16.20 5.34
C ASP A 212 -22.81 16.33 5.04
N SER A 213 -21.98 15.63 5.82
CA SER A 213 -20.55 15.59 5.61
C SER A 213 -20.18 14.99 4.24
N ALA A 214 -20.76 13.84 3.88
CA ALA A 214 -20.58 13.20 2.59
C ALA A 214 -21.11 14.06 1.44
N SER A 215 -22.30 14.65 1.60
CA SER A 215 -22.87 15.55 0.60
C SER A 215 -21.98 16.76 0.32
N ALA A 216 -21.30 17.30 1.34
CA ALA A 216 -20.36 18.42 1.19
C ALA A 216 -19.11 18.03 0.37
N GLN A 217 -18.77 16.73 0.28
CA GLN A 217 -17.69 16.21 -0.56
C GLN A 217 -18.16 15.91 -1.99
N GLY A 218 -19.44 16.14 -2.30
CA GLY A 218 -20.03 15.79 -3.61
C GLY A 218 -20.30 14.30 -3.78
N TRP A 219 -20.37 13.54 -2.69
CA TRP A 219 -20.66 12.11 -2.73
C TRP A 219 -22.14 11.84 -3.00
N GLU A 220 -22.46 10.65 -3.49
CA GLU A 220 -23.84 10.21 -3.69
C GLU A 220 -24.52 10.00 -2.34
N VAL A 221 -25.64 10.69 -2.10
CA VAL A 221 -26.40 10.62 -0.85
C VAL A 221 -27.88 10.37 -1.14
N HIS A 222 -28.45 9.36 -0.50
CA HIS A 222 -29.87 9.04 -0.51
C HIS A 222 -30.46 9.36 0.86
N ARG A 223 -31.51 10.19 0.91
CA ARG A 223 -32.21 10.52 2.17
C ARG A 223 -33.59 9.89 2.17
N MET A 224 -34.03 9.47 3.35
CA MET A 224 -35.37 8.93 3.54
C MET A 224 -36.42 10.05 3.53
N PRO A 225 -37.64 9.81 2.99
CA PRO A 225 -38.05 8.60 2.28
C PRO A 225 -37.50 8.54 0.85
N THR A 226 -37.18 7.33 0.37
CA THR A 226 -36.72 7.05 -1.00
C THR A 226 -37.25 5.69 -1.47
N GLU A 227 -37.32 5.50 -2.79
CA GLU A 227 -37.67 4.22 -3.43
C GLU A 227 -36.44 3.32 -3.68
N ALA A 228 -35.23 3.86 -3.51
CA ALA A 228 -34.00 3.10 -3.65
C ALA A 228 -33.73 2.26 -2.39
N ASN A 229 -33.06 1.13 -2.56
CA ASN A 229 -32.49 0.35 -1.47
C ASN A 229 -30.97 0.54 -1.43
N PRO A 230 -30.35 0.58 -0.24
CA PRO A 230 -28.90 0.61 -0.13
C PRO A 230 -28.29 -0.67 -0.69
N LYS A 231 -27.13 -0.50 -1.31
CA LYS A 231 -26.33 -1.56 -1.94
C LYS A 231 -25.08 -1.84 -1.11
N ALA A 232 -24.41 -2.95 -1.40
CA ALA A 232 -23.09 -3.22 -0.84
C ALA A 232 -22.15 -2.01 -0.98
N GLY A 233 -21.45 -1.66 0.09
CA GLY A 233 -20.58 -0.48 0.18
C GLY A 233 -21.28 0.81 0.63
N ALA A 234 -22.61 0.83 0.76
CA ALA A 234 -23.30 2.00 1.31
C ALA A 234 -22.94 2.21 2.79
N THR A 235 -22.73 3.46 3.20
CA THR A 235 -22.69 3.83 4.63
C THR A 235 -24.08 4.31 5.03
N PHE A 236 -24.77 3.57 5.90
CA PHE A 236 -26.10 3.98 6.38
C PHE A 236 -25.98 4.93 7.56
N VAL A 237 -26.96 5.81 7.72
CA VAL A 237 -27.06 6.71 8.88
C VAL A 237 -28.43 6.56 9.52
N GLN A 238 -28.43 6.40 10.84
CA GLN A 238 -29.61 6.15 11.65
C GLN A 238 -29.72 7.13 12.81
N SER A 239 -30.94 7.64 13.01
CA SER A 239 -31.33 8.34 14.23
C SER A 239 -31.58 7.33 15.36
N VAL A 240 -31.13 7.67 16.58
CA VAL A 240 -31.29 6.83 17.76
C VAL A 240 -32.15 7.58 18.79
N PRO A 241 -33.27 7.00 19.29
CA PRO A 241 -34.20 7.73 20.16
C PRO A 241 -33.60 8.23 21.48
N TYR A 242 -32.55 7.59 21.97
CA TYR A 242 -32.02 7.81 23.33
C TYR A 242 -30.78 8.73 23.37
N HIS A 243 -30.21 9.11 22.23
CA HIS A 243 -29.09 10.06 22.17
C HIS A 243 -28.99 10.79 20.81
N GLN A 244 -28.38 11.96 20.81
CA GLN A 244 -28.30 12.85 19.64
C GLN A 244 -27.25 12.44 18.59
N PHE A 245 -26.33 11.54 18.92
CA PHE A 245 -25.18 11.23 18.05
C PHE A 245 -25.52 10.44 16.78
N GLY A 246 -26.67 9.78 16.75
CA GLY A 246 -27.02 8.80 15.71
C GLY A 246 -26.17 7.54 15.77
N HIS A 247 -26.33 6.67 14.77
CA HIS A 247 -25.57 5.44 14.58
C HIS A 247 -25.34 5.18 13.09
N THR A 248 -24.29 4.44 12.75
CA THR A 248 -23.86 4.22 11.36
C THR A 248 -23.08 2.91 11.22
N GLY A 249 -22.87 2.49 9.97
CA GLY A 249 -22.07 1.33 9.59
C GLY A 249 -22.10 1.09 8.09
N ILE A 250 -21.43 0.03 7.66
CA ILE A 250 -21.26 -0.31 6.24
C ILE A 250 -22.21 -1.45 5.87
N VAL A 251 -22.99 -1.25 4.82
CA VAL A 251 -23.85 -2.27 4.21
C VAL A 251 -22.97 -3.22 3.40
N ILE A 252 -23.07 -4.52 3.63
CA ILE A 252 -22.14 -5.52 3.07
C ILE A 252 -22.72 -6.37 1.93
N GLU A 253 -24.02 -6.23 1.67
CA GLU A 253 -24.70 -6.82 0.52
C GLU A 253 -25.90 -5.95 0.13
N ASP A 254 -26.43 -6.15 -1.07
CA ASP A 254 -27.59 -5.40 -1.54
C ASP A 254 -28.82 -5.70 -0.67
N SER A 255 -29.48 -4.64 -0.17
CA SER A 255 -30.67 -4.76 0.65
C SER A 255 -31.88 -5.21 -0.18
N ASP A 256 -32.69 -6.08 0.42
CA ASP A 256 -33.98 -6.51 -0.13
C ASP A 256 -35.10 -5.46 0.03
N GLY A 257 -34.80 -4.32 0.66
CA GLY A 257 -35.75 -3.25 0.98
C GLY A 257 -36.52 -3.43 2.29
N TYR A 258 -36.28 -4.52 3.01
CA TYR A 258 -36.82 -4.77 4.35
C TYR A 258 -35.72 -4.76 5.40
N THR A 259 -34.56 -5.33 5.08
CA THR A 259 -33.43 -5.46 6.00
C THR A 259 -32.11 -5.10 5.32
N MET A 260 -31.13 -4.74 6.14
CA MET A 260 -29.75 -4.53 5.73
C MET A 260 -28.85 -5.44 6.54
N ARG A 261 -27.98 -6.20 5.87
CA ARG A 261 -26.82 -6.84 6.50
C ARG A 261 -25.66 -5.85 6.50
N THR A 262 -25.03 -5.71 7.66
CA THR A 262 -24.07 -4.64 7.92
C THR A 262 -22.87 -5.14 8.70
N VAL A 263 -21.78 -4.37 8.61
CA VAL A 263 -20.70 -4.37 9.59
C VAL A 263 -20.69 -3.04 10.31
N GLU A 264 -20.66 -3.09 11.63
CA GLU A 264 -20.81 -1.93 12.50
C GLU A 264 -19.92 -2.04 13.72
N GLN A 265 -19.50 -0.91 14.27
CA GLN A 265 -18.76 -0.84 15.54
C GLN A 265 -19.69 -0.38 16.66
N ASN A 266 -19.29 -0.71 17.88
CA ASN A 266 -19.97 -0.25 19.10
C ASN A 266 -21.45 -0.66 19.22
N ILE A 267 -21.78 -1.90 18.83
CA ILE A 267 -23.15 -2.44 18.93
C ILE A 267 -23.32 -3.51 20.02
N ASP A 268 -22.25 -3.84 20.74
CA ASP A 268 -22.23 -4.89 21.77
C ASP A 268 -23.00 -4.48 23.06
N GLY A 269 -23.39 -3.20 23.19
CA GLY A 269 -24.20 -2.71 24.30
C GLY A 269 -23.45 -2.61 25.64
N ASN A 270 -22.13 -2.50 25.59
CA ASN A 270 -21.28 -2.43 26.78
C ASN A 270 -21.53 -1.15 27.58
N PRO A 271 -21.45 -1.17 28.93
CA PRO A 271 -21.69 0.02 29.78
C PRO A 271 -20.77 1.21 29.48
N ASP A 272 -19.59 0.95 28.94
CA ASP A 272 -18.55 1.91 28.59
C ASP A 272 -18.46 2.20 27.09
N ALA A 273 -19.46 1.77 26.30
CA ALA A 273 -19.55 1.96 24.86
C ALA A 273 -19.24 3.40 24.41
N LEU A 274 -19.66 4.41 25.17
CA LEU A 274 -19.43 5.82 24.87
C LEU A 274 -18.00 6.32 25.14
N TYR A 275 -17.16 5.50 25.79
CA TYR A 275 -15.81 5.88 26.23
C TYR A 275 -14.71 5.03 25.61
N VAL A 276 -15.00 3.78 25.20
CA VAL A 276 -14.00 2.86 24.61
C VAL A 276 -14.45 2.24 23.29
N GLY A 277 -15.75 2.31 22.97
CA GLY A 277 -16.33 1.71 21.77
C GLY A 277 -16.42 0.19 21.84
N ALA A 278 -16.62 -0.45 20.70
CA ALA A 278 -16.51 -1.90 20.59
C ALA A 278 -16.06 -2.30 19.18
N PRO A 279 -15.44 -3.49 19.02
CA PRO A 279 -14.96 -3.95 17.73
C PRO A 279 -16.07 -4.03 16.67
N ALA A 280 -15.66 -4.14 15.42
CA ALA A 280 -16.57 -4.38 14.33
C ALA A 280 -17.29 -5.74 14.52
N ARG A 281 -18.58 -5.76 14.18
CA ARG A 281 -19.46 -6.92 14.26
C ARG A 281 -20.37 -6.97 13.05
N PHE A 282 -20.73 -8.18 12.65
CA PHE A 282 -21.85 -8.39 11.74
C PHE A 282 -23.15 -8.06 12.46
N ASN A 283 -24.08 -7.45 11.72
CA ASN A 283 -25.42 -7.18 12.21
C ASN A 283 -26.45 -7.29 11.09
N THR A 284 -27.72 -7.39 11.46
CA THR A 284 -28.86 -7.32 10.54
C THR A 284 -29.94 -6.48 11.19
N ARG A 285 -30.38 -5.44 10.49
CA ARG A 285 -31.42 -4.51 10.99
C ARG A 285 -32.42 -4.17 9.90
N ASP A 286 -33.61 -3.76 10.32
CA ASP A 286 -34.59 -3.14 9.45
C ASP A 286 -34.27 -1.64 9.23
N PHE A 287 -35.15 -0.93 8.54
CA PHE A 287 -35.00 0.50 8.26
C PHE A 287 -35.51 1.41 9.40
N THR A 288 -35.85 0.87 10.57
CA THR A 288 -36.37 1.67 11.69
C THR A 288 -35.34 2.72 12.12
N GLY A 289 -35.70 3.99 11.98
CA GLY A 289 -34.87 5.13 12.37
C GLY A 289 -33.75 5.47 11.36
N VAL A 290 -33.57 4.70 10.29
CA VAL A 290 -32.63 5.02 9.20
C VAL A 290 -33.10 6.30 8.52
N ILE A 291 -32.20 7.27 8.38
CA ILE A 291 -32.49 8.58 7.78
C ILE A 291 -31.89 8.74 6.39
N GLY A 292 -31.00 7.83 5.99
CA GLY A 292 -30.41 7.80 4.65
C GLY A 292 -29.13 6.97 4.60
N TRP A 293 -28.46 7.00 3.46
CA TRP A 293 -27.15 6.41 3.25
C TRP A 293 -26.38 7.20 2.19
N PHE A 294 -25.08 6.97 2.13
CA PHE A 294 -24.23 7.54 1.10
C PHE A 294 -23.23 6.52 0.56
N TYR A 295 -22.65 6.83 -0.60
CA TYR A 295 -21.58 6.06 -1.20
C TYR A 295 -20.33 6.94 -1.34
N PRO A 296 -19.17 6.49 -0.82
CA PRO A 296 -17.89 6.98 -1.31
C PRO A 296 -17.81 6.86 -2.85
N PRO A 297 -16.95 7.65 -3.51
CA PRO A 297 -16.86 7.70 -4.96
C PRO A 297 -16.11 6.47 -5.52
N TYR A 298 -16.70 5.28 -5.33
CA TYR A 298 -16.22 4.01 -5.87
C TYR A 298 -16.09 4.08 -7.39
N GLN A 299 -15.09 3.40 -7.94
CA GLN A 299 -14.88 3.31 -9.38
C GLN A 299 -15.15 1.88 -9.90
N GLY A 300 -15.82 1.78 -11.05
CA GLY A 300 -16.30 0.51 -11.63
C GLY A 300 -17.79 0.27 -11.36
N ASP A 301 -18.48 -0.43 -12.28
CA ASP A 301 -19.87 -0.84 -12.07
C ASP A 301 -19.99 -1.57 -10.74
N THR A 302 -21.10 -1.36 -10.03
CA THR A 302 -21.43 -2.03 -8.75
C THR A 302 -21.27 -3.54 -8.95
N VAL A 303 -20.14 -4.12 -8.55
CA VAL A 303 -19.84 -5.52 -8.80
C VAL A 303 -20.77 -6.37 -7.94
N THR A 304 -21.76 -6.97 -8.58
CA THR A 304 -22.85 -7.82 -8.04
C THR A 304 -22.40 -9.18 -7.49
N GLN A 305 -21.13 -9.37 -7.16
CA GLN A 305 -20.65 -10.60 -6.55
C GLN A 305 -20.70 -10.42 -5.02
N PRO A 306 -21.51 -11.20 -4.30
CA PRO A 306 -21.59 -11.09 -2.85
C PRO A 306 -20.21 -11.38 -2.23
N VAL A 307 -19.74 -10.47 -1.39
CA VAL A 307 -18.53 -10.69 -0.60
C VAL A 307 -18.80 -11.82 0.40
N SER A 308 -17.91 -12.81 0.44
CA SER A 308 -18.01 -13.89 1.42
C SER A 308 -17.81 -13.31 2.82
N THR A 309 -18.80 -13.49 3.70
CA THR A 309 -18.65 -13.15 5.12
C THR A 309 -17.83 -14.19 5.89
N GLU A 310 -17.62 -15.38 5.31
CA GLU A 310 -16.77 -16.40 5.90
C GLU A 310 -15.28 -15.99 5.84
N PRO A 311 -14.49 -16.30 6.87
CA PRO A 311 -13.06 -16.03 6.88
C PRO A 311 -12.35 -16.70 5.69
N GLN A 312 -11.44 -15.97 5.05
CA GLN A 312 -10.71 -16.47 3.89
C GLN A 312 -9.72 -17.59 4.26
N THR A 313 -9.73 -18.67 3.48
CA THR A 313 -8.84 -19.85 3.60
C THR A 313 -7.81 -19.87 2.48
N SER A 314 -6.76 -19.04 2.58
CA SER A 314 -5.56 -19.21 1.76
C SER A 314 -4.41 -19.70 2.62
N ASP A 315 -3.78 -20.79 2.19
CA ASP A 315 -2.50 -21.29 2.72
C ASP A 315 -1.29 -20.68 2.00
N THR A 316 -1.54 -19.80 1.02
CA THR A 316 -0.47 -19.11 0.27
C THR A 316 -0.26 -17.71 0.84
N ILE A 317 0.99 -17.40 1.18
CA ILE A 317 1.46 -16.11 1.65
C ILE A 317 2.69 -15.71 0.84
N VAL A 318 2.77 -14.43 0.49
CA VAL A 318 4.00 -13.84 -0.04
C VAL A 318 4.84 -13.42 1.15
N GLU A 319 5.80 -14.25 1.53
CA GLU A 319 6.71 -14.00 2.66
C GLU A 319 8.04 -13.39 2.21
N THR A 320 8.49 -12.40 2.96
CA THR A 320 9.82 -11.82 2.86
C THR A 320 10.55 -12.03 4.18
N ALA A 321 11.82 -12.43 4.10
CA ALA A 321 12.67 -12.59 5.28
C ALA A 321 12.89 -11.22 5.94
N LYS A 322 12.52 -11.13 7.21
CA LYS A 322 12.73 -9.93 8.01
C LYS A 322 12.71 -10.27 9.48
N THR A 323 13.76 -9.87 10.18
CA THR A 323 13.82 -10.01 11.62
C THR A 323 13.35 -8.75 12.30
N GLY A 324 12.49 -8.88 13.29
CA GLY A 324 12.01 -7.73 14.07
C GLY A 324 11.36 -8.17 15.37
N THR A 325 10.90 -7.18 16.12
CA THR A 325 10.15 -7.42 17.36
C THR A 325 8.83 -6.67 17.32
N PHE A 326 7.76 -7.38 17.64
CA PHE A 326 6.40 -6.85 17.65
C PHE A 326 5.85 -6.91 19.08
N THR A 327 5.38 -5.76 19.57
CA THR A 327 4.76 -5.66 20.91
C THR A 327 3.28 -5.37 20.74
N LEU A 328 2.40 -6.20 21.30
CA LEU A 328 0.95 -6.06 21.14
C LEU A 328 0.41 -4.83 21.90
N ASP A 329 -0.43 -4.03 21.26
CA ASP A 329 -1.12 -2.89 21.92
C ASP A 329 -2.65 -3.02 21.87
N VAL A 330 -3.14 -4.18 21.42
CA VAL A 330 -4.56 -4.54 21.42
C VAL A 330 -4.82 -5.60 22.48
N ALA A 331 -6.09 -5.74 22.90
CA ALA A 331 -6.46 -6.58 24.03
C ALA A 331 -5.92 -8.02 23.91
N GLU A 332 -6.23 -8.70 22.79
CA GLU A 332 -5.79 -10.06 22.50
C GLU A 332 -5.69 -10.31 20.99
N ILE A 333 -4.73 -11.13 20.53
CA ILE A 333 -4.62 -11.62 19.15
C ILE A 333 -4.36 -13.13 19.14
N ASN A 334 -5.07 -13.85 18.26
CA ASN A 334 -4.90 -15.28 18.03
C ASN A 334 -3.60 -15.59 17.27
N ILE A 335 -2.82 -16.54 17.79
CA ILE A 335 -1.68 -17.17 17.13
C ILE A 335 -2.19 -18.32 16.27
N ARG A 336 -1.79 -18.38 15.00
CA ARG A 336 -2.34 -19.32 14.03
C ARG A 336 -1.29 -20.22 13.39
N ARG A 337 -1.71 -21.39 12.93
CA ARG A 337 -0.82 -22.33 12.18
C ARG A 337 -0.60 -21.97 10.72
N TRP A 338 -1.53 -21.22 10.14
CA TRP A 338 -1.46 -20.70 8.79
C TRP A 338 -1.93 -19.24 8.78
N PRO A 339 -1.49 -18.43 7.79
CA PRO A 339 -1.83 -17.00 7.69
C PRO A 339 -3.26 -16.79 7.17
N SER A 340 -4.23 -17.37 7.88
CA SER A 340 -5.67 -17.35 7.58
C SER A 340 -6.47 -17.25 8.87
N LEU A 341 -7.54 -16.44 8.87
CA LEU A 341 -8.45 -16.36 10.02
C LEU A 341 -9.27 -17.63 10.29
N ALA A 342 -9.37 -18.53 9.30
CA ALA A 342 -9.98 -19.85 9.47
C ALA A 342 -9.00 -20.91 10.00
N SER A 343 -7.70 -20.61 10.01
CA SER A 343 -6.68 -21.53 10.52
C SER A 343 -6.85 -21.81 12.01
N GLU A 344 -6.42 -23.01 12.41
CA GLU A 344 -6.26 -23.43 13.81
C GLU A 344 -5.59 -22.33 14.64
N VAL A 345 -6.25 -21.97 15.74
CA VAL A 345 -5.72 -21.09 16.78
C VAL A 345 -4.96 -21.94 17.78
N VAL A 346 -3.68 -21.65 17.95
CA VAL A 346 -2.76 -22.43 18.79
C VAL A 346 -2.25 -21.67 20.01
N GLY A 347 -2.73 -20.45 20.19
CA GLY A 347 -2.45 -19.62 21.34
C GLY A 347 -3.02 -18.22 21.16
N ILE A 348 -2.82 -17.40 22.18
CA ILE A 348 -3.26 -16.01 22.21
C ILE A 348 -2.12 -15.17 22.80
N TYR A 349 -1.79 -14.06 22.15
CA TYR A 349 -1.03 -12.98 22.77
C TYR A 349 -1.98 -11.93 23.32
N LYS A 350 -1.59 -11.28 24.41
CA LYS A 350 -2.35 -10.22 25.09
C LYS A 350 -1.63 -8.89 25.00
N GLN A 351 -2.33 -7.80 25.30
CA GLN A 351 -1.73 -6.47 25.35
C GLN A 351 -0.43 -6.46 26.17
N GLY A 352 0.63 -5.90 25.59
CA GLY A 352 1.97 -5.83 26.17
C GLY A 352 2.89 -7.02 25.85
N ASP A 353 2.34 -8.14 25.37
CA ASP A 353 3.17 -9.29 24.96
C ASP A 353 4.06 -8.91 23.78
N THR A 354 5.24 -9.52 23.73
CA THR A 354 6.24 -9.26 22.70
C THR A 354 6.64 -10.55 21.99
N VAL A 355 6.74 -10.49 20.66
CA VAL A 355 7.15 -11.59 19.79
C VAL A 355 8.29 -11.16 18.88
N SER A 356 9.34 -11.97 18.82
CA SER A 356 10.38 -11.86 17.80
C SER A 356 9.99 -12.69 16.59
N PHE A 357 10.11 -12.13 15.40
CA PHE A 357 9.76 -12.77 14.14
C PHE A 357 10.93 -12.79 13.17
N ASP A 358 10.88 -13.68 12.19
CA ASP A 358 11.93 -13.89 11.19
C ASP A 358 11.44 -13.69 9.74
N SER A 359 10.13 -13.48 9.58
CA SER A 359 9.50 -13.24 8.29
C SER A 359 8.22 -12.41 8.47
N GLU A 360 7.88 -11.66 7.44
CA GLU A 360 6.61 -10.95 7.31
C GLU A 360 6.02 -11.19 5.92
N GLY A 361 4.72 -10.97 5.77
CA GLY A 361 4.06 -11.16 4.50
C GLY A 361 2.60 -10.73 4.55
N TYR A 362 1.89 -10.94 3.45
CA TYR A 362 0.47 -10.64 3.37
C TYR A 362 -0.31 -11.81 2.77
N ALA A 363 -1.48 -12.05 3.34
CA ALA A 363 -2.43 -13.05 2.88
C ALA A 363 -3.82 -12.71 3.41
N ASN A 364 -4.86 -13.01 2.63
CA ASN A 364 -6.25 -12.91 3.08
C ASN A 364 -6.67 -11.49 3.53
N GLY A 365 -6.02 -10.45 3.01
CA GLY A 365 -6.25 -9.04 3.40
C GLY A 365 -5.61 -8.63 4.74
N TYR A 366 -4.69 -9.44 5.26
CA TYR A 366 -3.96 -9.17 6.49
C TYR A 366 -2.46 -9.15 6.27
N TYR A 367 -1.80 -8.32 7.05
CA TYR A 367 -0.36 -8.33 7.23
C TYR A 367 -0.01 -9.31 8.34
N TRP A 368 0.89 -10.25 8.03
CA TRP A 368 1.29 -11.32 8.92
C TRP A 368 2.76 -11.18 9.27
N ILE A 369 3.10 -11.50 10.52
CA ILE A 369 4.47 -11.86 10.90
C ILE A 369 4.50 -13.35 11.22
N SER A 370 5.65 -13.98 10.98
CA SER A 370 5.84 -15.40 11.21
C SER A 370 7.13 -15.69 11.97
N TYR A 371 7.06 -16.71 12.82
CA TYR A 371 8.11 -17.10 13.74
C TYR A 371 8.03 -18.58 14.09
N VAL A 372 9.15 -19.17 14.49
CA VAL A 372 9.19 -20.53 15.04
C VAL A 372 8.92 -20.47 16.54
N GLY A 373 7.79 -21.03 16.98
CA GLY A 373 7.41 -21.06 18.39
C GLY A 373 8.17 -22.11 19.21
N GLY A 374 7.96 -22.14 20.53
CA GLY A 374 8.62 -23.08 21.44
C GLY A 374 8.35 -24.57 21.15
N SER A 375 7.31 -24.90 20.37
CA SER A 375 7.05 -26.25 19.87
C SER A 375 7.91 -26.66 18.67
N GLY A 376 8.77 -25.77 18.16
CA GLY A 376 9.57 -25.96 16.93
C GLY A 376 8.76 -25.82 15.64
N MET A 377 7.47 -25.49 15.72
CA MET A 377 6.60 -25.29 14.55
C MET A 377 6.45 -23.80 14.24
N ARG A 378 6.30 -23.49 12.95
CA ARG A 378 6.00 -22.13 12.47
C ARG A 378 4.60 -21.70 12.89
N ASN A 379 4.50 -20.42 13.28
CA ASN A 379 3.28 -19.74 13.70
C ASN A 379 3.12 -18.45 12.91
N TYR A 380 1.89 -17.96 12.83
CA TYR A 380 1.52 -16.74 12.14
C TYR A 380 0.70 -15.86 13.06
N LEU A 381 1.01 -14.57 13.05
CA LEU A 381 0.28 -13.55 13.78
C LEU A 381 -0.18 -12.50 12.78
N GLY A 382 -1.49 -12.33 12.64
CA GLY A 382 -2.05 -11.21 11.89
C GLY A 382 -1.84 -9.96 12.72
N ILE A 383 -1.17 -8.95 12.17
CA ILE A 383 -0.77 -7.74 12.90
C ILE A 383 -1.27 -6.45 12.26
N GLY A 384 -2.09 -6.56 11.23
CA GLY A 384 -2.59 -5.42 10.48
C GLY A 384 -3.39 -5.86 9.27
N GLN A 385 -3.96 -4.90 8.56
CA GLN A 385 -4.65 -5.14 7.29
C GLN A 385 -3.84 -4.61 6.13
N THR A 386 -3.98 -5.28 4.98
CA THR A 386 -3.38 -4.84 3.71
C THR A 386 -4.45 -4.59 2.67
N ASP A 387 -4.14 -3.72 1.71
CA ASP A 387 -4.94 -3.61 0.49
C ASP A 387 -4.72 -4.84 -0.42
N LYS A 388 -5.35 -4.82 -1.60
CA LYS A 388 -5.24 -5.90 -2.58
C LYS A 388 -3.82 -6.14 -3.12
N ASP A 389 -2.96 -5.12 -3.05
CA ASP A 389 -1.59 -5.15 -3.56
C ASP A 389 -0.59 -5.50 -2.44
N GLY A 390 -1.08 -5.80 -1.24
CA GLY A 390 -0.27 -6.14 -0.07
C GLY A 390 0.27 -4.91 0.67
N ASN A 391 -0.11 -3.69 0.27
CA ASN A 391 0.30 -2.48 0.99
C ASN A 391 -0.45 -2.41 2.32
N ARG A 392 0.27 -2.03 3.36
CA ARG A 392 -0.27 -1.97 4.71
C ARG A 392 -1.23 -0.79 4.87
N ILE A 393 -2.48 -1.09 5.22
CA ILE A 393 -3.52 -0.12 5.58
C ILE A 393 -3.42 0.23 7.06
N SER A 394 -3.29 -0.79 7.92
CA SER A 394 -3.28 -0.63 9.37
C SER A 394 -2.20 -1.49 10.00
N LEU A 395 -1.76 -1.06 11.18
CA LEU A 395 -1.02 -1.89 12.12
C LEU A 395 -1.80 -1.93 13.43
N TRP A 396 -1.92 -3.11 13.99
CA TRP A 396 -2.55 -3.32 15.29
C TRP A 396 -1.56 -3.17 16.45
N SER A 397 -0.33 -2.69 16.16
CA SER A 397 0.62 -2.18 17.16
C SER A 397 1.86 -1.50 16.55
N LYS A 398 2.93 -1.30 17.34
CA LYS A 398 4.26 -0.84 16.90
C LYS A 398 5.13 -2.02 16.45
N LEU A 399 5.58 -1.96 15.20
CA LEU A 399 6.62 -2.82 14.65
C LEU A 399 7.97 -2.10 14.82
N ASN A 400 8.91 -2.71 15.56
CA ASN A 400 10.24 -2.15 15.82
C ASN A 400 11.35 -2.91 15.10
#